data_AF-A0A814S0G0-F1
#
_entry.id   AF-A0A814S0G0-F1
#
_cell.length_a   1.000
_cell.length_b   1.000
_cell.length_c   1.000
_cell.angle_alpha   90.00
_cell.angle_beta   90.00
_cell.angle_gamma   90.00
#
_symmetry.space_group_name_H-M   'P 1'
#
loop_
_entity.id
_entity.type
_entity.pdbx_description
1 polymer ?
#
loop_
_entity_poly.entity_id
_entity_poly.type
_entity_poly.pdbx_seq_one_letter_code
_entity_poly.pdbx_strand_id
1 'polypeptide(L)'
;MVRKRLYQEVDKPYTPEIKSKQVQLYSFEKIPEYLQSNPYIRTGYRHGLSIKDCLISLVYLNNETINIWSHLIGAGLFVYFFFRDIYNGRALPFFASTSDYYFILFYTVSVIICMLCSVSFHLFNCISPRAFADFLKLDLCGIGFGILGCYLCDDLYII
;
A
#
# COMPACT_ATOMS: atom_id res chain seq x y z
N MET A 1 -4.52 24.91 -57.25
CA MET A 1 -3.75 24.44 -56.07
C MET A 1 -4.62 23.91 -54.91
N VAL A 2 -5.88 24.30 -54.76
CA VAL A 2 -6.75 23.90 -53.62
C VAL A 2 -7.24 22.45 -53.70
N ARG A 3 -7.51 21.93 -54.90
CA ARG A 3 -8.16 20.60 -55.08
C ARG A 3 -7.28 19.41 -54.65
N LYS A 4 -5.95 19.51 -54.74
CA LYS A 4 -5.03 18.43 -54.32
C LYS A 4 -4.97 18.25 -52.79
N ARG A 5 -5.30 19.30 -52.03
CA ARG A 5 -5.25 19.28 -50.55
C ARG A 5 -6.43 18.51 -49.94
N LEU A 6 -7.59 18.55 -50.59
CA LEU A 6 -8.80 17.81 -50.17
C LEU A 6 -8.67 16.29 -50.37
N TYR A 7 -7.99 15.83 -51.43
CA TYR A 7 -7.77 14.39 -51.63
C TYR A 7 -6.74 13.81 -50.65
N GLN A 8 -5.78 14.60 -50.17
CA GLN A 8 -4.80 14.13 -49.17
C GLN A 8 -5.35 14.01 -47.75
N GLU A 9 -6.48 14.64 -47.42
CA GLU A 9 -7.11 14.50 -46.10
C GLU A 9 -8.01 13.25 -46.00
N VAL A 10 -8.56 12.77 -47.12
CA VAL A 10 -9.51 11.64 -47.14
C VAL A 10 -8.81 10.28 -46.99
N ASP A 11 -7.54 10.17 -47.38
CA ASP A 11 -6.78 8.92 -47.33
C ASP A 11 -6.00 8.69 -46.02
N LYS A 12 -6.22 9.51 -44.99
CA LYS A 12 -5.65 9.21 -43.67
C LYS A 12 -6.47 8.08 -43.03
N PRO A 13 -5.86 6.90 -42.76
CA PRO A 13 -6.57 5.83 -42.06
C PRO A 13 -7.10 6.38 -40.74
N TYR A 14 -8.41 6.22 -40.51
CA TYR A 14 -9.02 6.48 -39.21
C TYR A 14 -8.40 5.50 -38.20
N THR A 15 -7.35 5.95 -37.53
CA THR A 15 -6.86 5.32 -36.33
C THR A 15 -7.77 5.78 -35.20
N PRO A 16 -8.57 4.90 -34.57
CA PRO A 16 -9.23 5.28 -33.34
C PRO A 16 -8.13 5.67 -32.35
N GLU A 17 -8.06 6.94 -31.97
CA GLU A 17 -7.31 7.33 -30.79
C GLU A 17 -7.94 6.56 -29.62
N ILE A 18 -7.32 5.46 -29.24
CA ILE A 18 -7.56 4.85 -27.94
C ILE A 18 -7.11 5.91 -26.95
N LYS A 19 -8.03 6.77 -26.52
CA LYS A 19 -7.83 7.61 -25.34
C LYS A 19 -7.69 6.64 -24.18
N SER A 20 -6.46 6.19 -23.95
CA SER A 20 -6.07 5.56 -22.69
C SER A 20 -6.63 6.48 -21.62
N LYS A 21 -7.50 5.97 -20.75
CA LYS A 21 -8.03 6.71 -19.61
C LYS A 21 -6.80 7.12 -18.77
N GLN A 22 -6.22 8.29 -19.07
CA GLN A 22 -4.97 8.72 -18.45
C GLN A 22 -5.26 8.85 -16.97
N VAL A 23 -4.46 8.14 -16.17
CA VAL A 23 -4.50 8.24 -14.72
C VAL A 23 -4.19 9.70 -14.35
N GLN A 24 -5.19 10.39 -13.81
CA GLN A 24 -5.03 11.78 -13.42
C GLN A 24 -4.36 11.86 -12.05
N LEU A 25 -3.17 12.47 -12.02
CA LEU A 25 -2.45 12.79 -10.79
C LEU A 25 -2.45 14.31 -10.58
N TYR A 26 -2.54 14.73 -9.31
CA TYR A 26 -2.72 16.12 -8.93
C TYR A 26 -1.44 16.72 -8.34
N SER A 27 -1.31 18.05 -8.43
CA SER A 27 -0.31 18.81 -7.67
C SER A 27 -0.81 19.10 -6.24
N PHE A 28 0.10 19.42 -5.34
CA PHE A 28 -0.16 19.70 -3.93
C PHE A 28 -1.26 20.75 -3.72
N GLU A 29 -1.28 21.79 -4.55
CA GLU A 29 -2.23 22.91 -4.43
C GLU A 29 -3.62 22.55 -4.94
N LYS A 30 -3.74 21.45 -5.70
CA LYS A 30 -4.98 21.00 -6.35
C LYS A 30 -5.68 19.85 -5.60
N ILE A 31 -5.10 19.37 -4.50
CA ILE A 31 -5.70 18.35 -3.65
C ILE A 31 -6.38 18.97 -2.44
N PRO A 32 -7.37 18.29 -1.85
CA PRO A 32 -8.00 18.74 -0.61
C PRO A 32 -7.02 18.74 0.58
N GLU A 33 -7.29 19.59 1.57
CA GLU A 33 -6.43 19.84 2.73
C GLU A 33 -6.07 18.57 3.53
N TYR A 34 -6.99 17.60 3.65
CA TYR A 34 -6.71 16.36 4.39
C TYR A 34 -5.62 15.49 3.74
N LEU A 35 -5.29 15.70 2.47
CA LEU A 35 -4.18 15.03 1.77
C LEU A 35 -2.89 15.88 1.78
N GLN A 36 -2.95 17.15 2.19
CA GLN A 36 -1.84 18.10 2.15
C GLN A 36 -0.92 17.98 3.38
N SER A 37 -0.50 16.76 3.72
CA SER A 37 0.32 16.52 4.92
C SER A 37 1.77 17.01 4.76
N ASN A 38 2.34 16.88 3.56
CA ASN A 38 3.74 17.21 3.29
C ASN A 38 3.89 18.20 2.13
N PRO A 39 4.18 19.50 2.39
CA PRO A 39 4.29 20.51 1.35
C PRO A 39 5.51 20.31 0.44
N TYR A 40 6.47 19.45 0.79
CA TYR A 40 7.64 19.16 -0.05
C TYR A 40 7.32 18.17 -1.18
N ILE A 41 6.25 17.38 -1.06
CA ILE A 41 5.75 16.53 -2.14
C ILE A 41 4.84 17.39 -3.02
N ARG A 42 5.33 17.77 -4.20
CA ARG A 42 4.67 18.76 -5.08
C ARG A 42 3.65 18.17 -6.05
N THR A 43 3.80 16.91 -6.45
CA THR A 43 2.99 16.27 -7.49
C THR A 43 2.82 14.77 -7.25
N GLY A 44 1.96 14.14 -8.04
CA GLY A 44 1.78 12.68 -8.03
C GLY A 44 0.66 12.22 -7.09
N TYR A 45 -0.16 13.14 -6.59
CA TYR A 45 -1.25 12.82 -5.68
C TYR A 45 -2.41 12.14 -6.39
N ARG A 46 -2.98 11.15 -5.71
CA ARG A 46 -4.26 10.53 -6.07
C ARG A 46 -5.38 11.22 -5.31
N HIS A 47 -6.53 11.44 -5.95
CA HIS A 47 -7.70 12.02 -5.31
C HIS A 47 -8.99 11.56 -6.00
N GLY A 48 -10.02 11.24 -5.21
CA GLY A 48 -11.36 10.91 -5.70
C GLY A 48 -11.44 9.59 -6.47
N LEU A 49 -10.54 8.64 -6.19
CA LEU A 49 -10.50 7.35 -6.88
C LEU A 49 -11.58 6.39 -6.36
N SER A 50 -12.08 5.52 -7.24
CA SER A 50 -12.85 4.35 -6.81
C SER A 50 -11.93 3.29 -6.17
N ILE A 51 -12.49 2.34 -5.43
CA ILE A 51 -11.72 1.21 -4.86
C ILE A 51 -10.95 0.46 -5.97
N LYS A 52 -11.59 0.26 -7.14
CA LYS A 52 -10.96 -0.39 -8.29
C LYS A 52 -9.77 0.43 -8.80
N ASP A 53 -9.93 1.75 -8.93
CA ASP A 53 -8.83 2.62 -9.39
C ASP A 53 -7.70 2.71 -8.35
N CYS A 54 -8.01 2.59 -7.05
CA CYS A 54 -7.01 2.44 -6.00
C CYS A 54 -6.19 1.15 -6.20
N LEU A 55 -6.83 0.02 -6.46
CA LEU A 55 -6.11 -1.24 -6.75
C LEU A 55 -5.24 -1.13 -8.01
N ILE A 56 -5.74 -0.48 -9.07
CA ILE A 56 -4.95 -0.22 -10.28
C ILE A 56 -3.76 0.70 -9.97
N SER A 57 -3.83 1.55 -8.93
CA SER A 57 -2.71 2.40 -8.53
C SER A 57 -1.48 1.69 -7.98
N LEU A 58 -1.59 0.39 -7.72
CA LEU A 58 -0.44 -0.44 -7.37
C LEU A 58 0.58 -0.55 -8.52
N VAL A 59 0.11 -0.47 -9.77
CA VAL A 59 0.94 -0.70 -10.97
C VAL A 59 1.40 0.57 -11.68
N TYR A 60 1.14 1.75 -11.11
CA TYR A 60 1.66 3.03 -11.62
C TYR A 60 2.25 3.89 -10.50
N LEU A 61 3.20 4.75 -10.86
CA LEU A 61 3.89 5.62 -9.90
C LEU A 61 3.00 6.76 -9.44
N ASN A 62 2.94 6.95 -8.13
CA ASN A 62 2.22 8.02 -7.44
C ASN A 62 2.94 8.35 -6.11
N ASN A 63 2.46 9.38 -5.40
CA ASN A 63 3.08 9.85 -4.16
C ASN A 63 3.08 8.80 -3.01
N GLU A 64 2.23 7.78 -3.09
CA GLU A 64 2.12 6.72 -2.08
C GLU A 64 2.79 5.40 -2.52
N THR A 65 3.36 5.32 -3.73
CA THR A 65 3.89 4.06 -4.26
C THR A 65 4.90 3.42 -3.30
N ILE A 66 5.87 4.19 -2.81
CA ILE A 66 6.89 3.65 -1.90
C ILE A 66 6.27 3.21 -0.57
N ASN A 67 5.33 3.99 -0.01
CA ASN A 67 4.64 3.64 1.23
C ASN A 67 3.85 2.34 1.09
N ILE A 68 3.19 2.13 -0.05
CA ILE A 68 2.44 0.89 -0.30
C ILE A 68 3.40 -0.30 -0.48
N TRP A 69 4.40 -0.16 -1.36
CA TRP A 69 5.27 -1.27 -1.72
C TRP A 69 6.24 -1.65 -0.60
N SER A 70 6.72 -0.70 0.21
CA SER A 70 7.58 -1.03 1.37
C SER A 70 6.84 -1.92 2.37
N HIS A 71 5.59 -1.60 2.70
CA HIS A 71 4.78 -2.39 3.63
C HIS A 71 4.29 -3.70 3.00
N LEU A 72 3.98 -3.75 1.70
CA LEU A 72 3.65 -5.01 1.01
C LEU A 72 4.83 -6.00 1.01
N ILE A 73 6.04 -5.52 0.72
CA ILE A 73 7.25 -6.34 0.75
C ILE A 73 7.51 -6.83 2.18
N GLY A 74 7.39 -5.94 3.17
CA GLY A 74 7.47 -6.30 4.58
C GLY A 74 6.46 -7.37 4.97
N ALA A 75 5.19 -7.19 4.64
CA ALA A 75 4.13 -8.18 4.90
C ALA A 75 4.46 -9.54 4.23
N GLY A 76 4.89 -9.54 2.98
CA GLY A 76 5.29 -10.76 2.27
C GLY A 76 6.43 -11.52 2.94
N LEU A 77 7.44 -10.79 3.44
CA LEU A 77 8.56 -11.38 4.18
C LEU A 77 8.10 -12.03 5.50
N PHE A 78 7.26 -11.35 6.28
CA PHE A 78 6.75 -11.92 7.53
C PHE A 78 5.74 -13.06 7.30
N VAL A 79 4.97 -13.03 6.20
CA VAL A 79 4.16 -14.17 5.78
C VAL A 79 5.03 -15.39 5.45
N TYR A 80 6.16 -15.18 4.77
CA TYR A 80 7.13 -16.26 4.53
C TYR A 80 7.68 -16.83 5.85
N PHE A 81 8.05 -15.98 6.81
CA PHE A 81 8.51 -16.42 8.12
C PHE A 81 7.42 -17.18 8.89
N PHE A 82 6.17 -16.71 8.86
CA PHE A 82 5.04 -17.40 9.46
C PHE A 82 4.91 -18.84 8.94
N PHE A 83 4.90 -19.03 7.62
CA PHE A 83 4.78 -20.37 7.04
C PHE A 83 6.02 -21.23 7.29
N ARG A 84 7.22 -20.65 7.27
CA ARG A 84 8.46 -21.35 7.63
C ARG A 84 8.40 -21.88 9.06
N ASP A 85 7.96 -21.05 10.00
CA ASP A 85 7.93 -21.40 11.42
C ASP A 85 6.84 -22.43 11.70
N ILE A 86 5.69 -22.35 11.03
CA ILE A 86 4.65 -23.40 11.05
C ILE A 86 5.17 -24.73 10.47
N TYR A 87 5.86 -24.69 9.33
CA TYR A 87 6.35 -25.90 8.65
C TYR A 87 7.43 -26.64 9.44
N ASN A 88 8.40 -25.91 9.99
CA ASN A 88 9.46 -26.49 10.80
C ASN A 88 9.01 -26.76 12.25
N GLY A 89 7.92 -26.14 12.68
CA GLY A 89 7.44 -26.18 14.05
C GLY A 89 8.54 -25.81 15.03
N ARG A 90 8.66 -26.58 16.11
CA ARG A 90 9.67 -26.36 17.17
C ARG A 90 11.06 -26.93 16.86
N ALA A 91 11.29 -27.41 15.64
CA ALA A 91 12.58 -27.99 15.26
C ALA A 91 13.68 -26.93 15.05
N LEU A 92 13.32 -25.64 14.98
CA LEU A 92 14.28 -24.57 14.80
C LEU A 92 15.00 -24.23 16.12
N PRO A 93 16.32 -24.00 16.10
CA PRO A 93 17.15 -23.85 17.30
C PRO A 93 16.87 -22.60 18.12
N PHE A 94 16.07 -21.67 17.58
CA PHE A 94 15.65 -20.44 18.26
C PHE A 94 14.41 -20.62 19.14
N PHE A 95 13.76 -21.79 19.13
CA PHE A 95 12.65 -22.09 20.05
C PHE A 95 13.16 -22.90 21.25
N ALA A 96 13.50 -22.22 22.36
CA ALA A 96 13.95 -22.91 23.57
C ALA A 96 12.78 -23.58 24.33
N SER A 97 11.60 -22.95 24.32
CA SER A 97 10.39 -23.43 25.00
C SER A 97 9.15 -23.47 24.09
N THR A 98 8.05 -24.04 24.60
CA THR A 98 6.76 -24.06 23.89
C THR A 98 6.15 -22.66 23.83
N SER A 99 6.31 -21.86 24.87
CA SER A 99 5.80 -20.50 24.92
C SER A 99 6.51 -19.60 23.91
N ASP A 100 7.82 -19.75 23.74
CA ASP A 100 8.61 -18.95 22.78
C ASP A 100 8.06 -19.09 21.37
N TYR A 101 7.72 -20.33 20.99
CA TYR A 101 7.13 -20.63 19.69
C TYR A 101 5.81 -19.87 19.47
N TYR A 102 4.91 -19.88 20.46
CA TYR A 102 3.63 -19.19 20.34
C TYR A 102 3.75 -17.66 20.40
N PHE A 103 4.68 -17.13 21.19
CA PHE A 103 4.94 -15.70 21.23
C PHE A 103 5.57 -15.19 19.94
N ILE A 104 6.53 -15.92 19.35
CA ILE A 104 7.10 -15.57 18.03
C ILE A 104 6.03 -15.66 16.94
N LEU A 105 5.13 -16.65 17.00
CA LEU A 105 4.00 -16.76 16.08
C LEU A 105 3.04 -15.57 16.22
N PHE A 106 2.71 -15.19 17.46
CA PHE A 106 1.87 -14.04 17.76
C PHE A 106 2.51 -12.73 17.28
N TYR A 107 3.79 -12.52 17.58
CA TYR A 107 4.57 -11.38 17.10
C TYR A 107 4.54 -11.31 15.57
N THR A 108 4.83 -12.42 14.88
CA THR A 108 4.82 -12.47 13.41
C THR A 108 3.44 -12.10 12.84
N VAL A 109 2.36 -12.62 13.41
CA VAL A 109 0.99 -12.25 13.01
C VAL A 109 0.69 -10.78 13.28
N SER A 110 1.13 -10.25 14.42
CA SER A 110 0.93 -8.84 14.77
C SER A 110 1.61 -7.89 13.79
N VAL A 111 2.83 -8.22 13.35
CA VAL A 111 3.57 -7.43 12.35
C VAL A 111 2.88 -7.51 10.98
N ILE A 112 2.40 -8.70 10.57
CA ILE A 112 1.64 -8.85 9.32
C ILE A 112 0.40 -7.95 9.34
N ILE A 113 -0.37 -7.98 10.43
CA ILE A 113 -1.58 -7.13 10.58
C ILE A 113 -1.19 -5.66 10.52
N CYS A 114 -0.16 -5.23 11.26
CA CYS A 114 0.33 -3.86 11.23
C CYS A 114 0.66 -3.40 9.79
N MET A 115 1.41 -4.21 9.05
CA MET A 115 1.80 -3.89 7.67
C MET A 115 0.59 -3.82 6.73
N LEU A 116 -0.39 -4.73 6.87
CA LEU A 116 -1.60 -4.73 6.05
C LEU A 116 -2.54 -3.56 6.36
N CYS A 117 -2.62 -3.13 7.63
CA CYS A 117 -3.34 -1.92 8.02
C CYS A 117 -2.73 -0.68 7.35
N SER A 118 -1.40 -0.57 7.34
CA SER A 118 -0.69 0.52 6.66
C SER A 118 -0.88 0.51 5.14
N VAL A 119 -0.76 -0.66 4.50
CA VAL A 119 -1.07 -0.81 3.07
C VAL A 119 -2.49 -0.35 2.76
N SER A 120 -3.46 -0.73 3.59
CA SER A 120 -4.86 -0.33 3.42
C SER A 120 -5.02 1.19 3.50
N PHE A 121 -4.35 1.84 4.46
CA PHE A 121 -4.34 3.30 4.55
C PHE A 121 -3.74 3.94 3.31
N HIS A 122 -2.49 3.65 2.97
CA HIS A 122 -1.84 4.28 1.83
C HIS A 122 -2.55 3.97 0.51
N LEU A 123 -3.17 2.81 0.36
CA LEU A 123 -3.92 2.46 -0.86
C LEU A 123 -5.22 3.26 -1.00
N PHE A 124 -5.98 3.42 0.10
CA PHE A 124 -7.35 3.95 0.09
C PHE A 124 -7.50 5.38 0.64
N ASN A 125 -6.42 6.02 1.09
CA ASN A 125 -6.43 7.38 1.64
C ASN A 125 -7.02 8.44 0.68
N CYS A 126 -7.00 8.18 -0.62
CA CYS A 126 -7.44 9.10 -1.66
C CYS A 126 -8.93 9.01 -2.03
N ILE A 127 -9.70 8.07 -1.46
CA ILE A 127 -11.11 7.85 -1.82
C ILE A 127 -12.00 9.01 -1.33
N SER A 128 -11.91 9.35 -0.05
CA SER A 128 -12.72 10.38 0.59
C SER A 128 -12.12 10.80 1.94
N PRO A 129 -12.51 11.97 2.49
CA PRO A 129 -12.06 12.39 3.83
C PRO A 129 -12.42 11.38 4.93
N ARG A 130 -13.59 10.72 4.81
CA ARG A 130 -14.02 9.69 5.75
C ARG A 130 -13.16 8.44 5.65
N ALA A 131 -12.93 7.94 4.44
CA ALA A 131 -12.04 6.80 4.22
C ALA A 131 -10.64 7.08 4.75
N PHE A 132 -10.09 8.27 4.47
CA PHE A 132 -8.81 8.72 5.02
C PHE A 132 -8.78 8.58 6.55
N ALA A 133 -9.76 9.15 7.25
CA ALA A 133 -9.81 9.11 8.71
C ALA A 133 -9.99 7.70 9.27
N ASP A 134 -10.84 6.88 8.66
CA ASP A 134 -11.13 5.52 9.13
C ASP A 134 -9.93 4.59 8.92
N PHE A 135 -9.27 4.66 7.75
CA PHE A 135 -8.07 3.88 7.50
C PHE A 135 -6.85 4.38 8.28
N LEU A 136 -6.73 5.69 8.54
CA LEU A 136 -5.67 6.22 9.40
C LEU A 136 -5.79 5.67 10.83
N LYS A 137 -7.00 5.61 11.38
CA LYS A 137 -7.25 4.99 12.69
C LYS A 137 -6.88 3.50 12.66
N LEU A 138 -7.24 2.79 11.60
CA LEU A 138 -6.91 1.39 11.42
C LEU A 138 -5.39 1.16 11.41
N ASP A 139 -4.63 2.00 10.70
CA ASP A 139 -3.17 1.95 10.65
C ASP A 139 -2.55 2.19 12.03
N LEU A 140 -3.01 3.22 12.74
CA LEU A 140 -2.58 3.51 14.11
C LEU A 140 -2.89 2.35 15.09
N CYS A 141 -4.07 1.71 14.95
CA CYS A 141 -4.40 0.50 15.71
C CYS A 141 -3.46 -0.67 15.36
N GLY A 142 -3.10 -0.82 14.08
CA GLY A 142 -2.14 -1.81 13.61
C GLY A 142 -0.77 -1.63 14.26
N ILE A 143 -0.27 -0.40 14.33
CA ILE A 143 0.97 -0.05 15.04
C ILE A 143 0.88 -0.44 16.51
N GLY A 144 -0.22 -0.09 17.19
CA GLY A 144 -0.45 -0.47 18.58
C GLY A 144 -0.44 -1.99 18.81
N PHE A 145 -1.07 -2.75 17.91
CA PHE A 145 -1.07 -4.21 17.98
C PHE A 145 0.32 -4.80 17.71
N GLY A 146 1.08 -4.23 16.77
CA GLY A 146 2.47 -4.62 16.51
C GLY A 146 3.38 -4.39 17.73
N ILE A 147 3.27 -3.23 18.39
CA ILE A 147 4.02 -2.92 19.61
C ILE A 147 3.70 -3.90 20.73
N LEU A 148 2.42 -4.26 20.92
CA LEU A 148 2.03 -5.29 21.88
C LEU A 148 2.66 -6.64 21.55
N GLY A 149 2.73 -7.00 20.27
CA GLY A 149 3.43 -8.20 19.80
C GLY A 149 4.91 -8.19 20.14
N CYS A 150 5.60 -7.07 19.93
CA CYS A 150 7.01 -6.91 20.32
C CYS A 150 7.18 -7.10 21.83
N TYR A 151 6.37 -6.38 22.62
CA TYR A 151 6.46 -6.40 24.08
C TYR A 151 6.32 -7.82 24.66
N LEU A 152 5.32 -8.59 24.20
CA LEU A 152 5.11 -9.96 24.65
C LEU A 152 6.21 -10.93 24.19
N CYS A 153 6.91 -10.61 23.10
CA CYS A 153 8.05 -11.38 22.63
C CYS A 153 9.35 -11.00 23.36
N ASP A 154 9.51 -9.75 23.81
CA ASP A 154 10.73 -9.28 24.49
C ASP A 154 10.83 -9.81 25.93
N ASP A 155 9.70 -10.04 26.61
CA ASP A 155 9.66 -10.66 27.94
C ASP A 155 10.26 -12.09 27.99
N LEU A 156 10.53 -12.71 26.82
CA LEU A 156 11.19 -14.01 26.70
C LEU A 156 12.69 -14.01 27.03
N TYR A 157 13.35 -12.85 26.95
CA TYR A 157 14.80 -12.75 27.15
C TYR A 157 15.20 -12.16 28.50
N ILE A 158 14.22 -11.82 29.36
CA ILE A 158 14.43 -11.16 30.65
C ILE A 158 14.30 -12.13 31.85
N ILE A 159 13.96 -13.40 31.63
CA ILE A 159 13.79 -14.42 32.69
C ILE A 159 14.86 -15.51 32.59
#